data_AF-A0A4R5KB96-F1
#
_entry.id   AF-A0A4R5KB96-F1
#
_cell.length_a   1.000
_cell.length_b   1.000
_cell.length_c   1.000
_cell.angle_alpha   90.00
_cell.angle_beta   90.00
_cell.angle_gamma   90.00
#
_symmetry.space_group_name_H-M   'P 1'
#
loop_
_entity.id
_entity.type
_entity.pdbx_description
1 polymer ?
#
loop_
_entity_poly.entity_id
_entity_poly.type
_entity_poly.pdbx_seq_one_letter_code
_entity_poly.pdbx_strand_id
1 'polypeptide(L)'
;MKTFRLIKRLATGMPQPARAFSWLFPSLFLLVPLIYTLTGQRWLGLAELGMAGVFLTLFGFYVFRDLKGTASSWSRMYKESRGLSPEQFTFADVPSIKAMGFVYMLMGLLWLGAAVFFAL
;
A
#
# COMPACT_ATOMS: atom_id res chain seq x y z
N MET A 1 -0.75 -0.87 27.99
CA MET A 1 -1.75 0.15 27.57
C MET A 1 -1.22 1.27 26.67
N LYS A 2 0.02 1.78 26.82
CA LYS A 2 0.57 2.85 25.94
C LYS A 2 0.71 2.42 24.47
N THR A 3 1.15 1.18 24.22
CA THR A 3 1.35 0.62 22.86
C THR A 3 0.05 0.53 22.08
N PHE A 4 -1.05 0.13 22.70
CA PHE A 4 -2.37 0.02 22.05
C PHE A 4 -2.93 1.39 21.66
N ARG A 5 -2.72 2.42 22.49
CA ARG A 5 -3.08 3.80 22.13
C ARG A 5 -2.21 4.34 21.00
N LEU A 6 -0.94 3.96 20.96
CA LEU A 6 0.01 4.37 19.93
C LEU A 6 -0.32 3.72 18.57
N ILE A 7 -0.64 2.41 18.57
CA ILE A 7 -1.15 1.68 17.41
C ILE A 7 -2.47 2.27 16.94
N LYS A 8 -3.40 2.55 17.86
CA LYS A 8 -4.67 3.21 17.51
C LYS A 8 -4.42 4.58 16.88
N ARG A 9 -3.53 5.40 17.45
CA ARG A 9 -3.14 6.72 16.90
C ARG A 9 -2.52 6.59 15.52
N LEU A 10 -1.59 5.66 15.31
CA LEU A 10 -0.99 5.37 14.01
C LEU A 10 -2.06 4.92 12.99
N ALA A 11 -2.94 4.01 13.38
CA ALA A 11 -4.02 3.52 12.51
C ALA A 11 -5.05 4.61 12.18
N THR A 12 -5.32 5.56 13.09
CA THR A 12 -6.25 6.69 12.87
C THR A 12 -5.62 7.93 12.25
N GLY A 13 -4.30 8.07 12.35
CA GLY A 13 -3.51 9.21 11.86
C GLY A 13 -2.75 8.94 10.57
N MET A 14 -2.80 7.72 10.04
CA MET A 14 -2.24 7.41 8.72
C MET A 14 -2.92 8.27 7.65
N PRO A 15 -2.13 8.84 6.72
CA PRO A 15 -2.66 9.50 5.53
C PRO A 15 -3.68 8.58 4.84
N GLN A 16 -4.78 9.15 4.34
CA GLN A 16 -5.83 8.39 3.66
C GLN A 16 -5.29 7.41 2.58
N PRO A 17 -4.28 7.79 1.77
CA PRO A 17 -3.65 6.87 0.83
C PRO A 17 -3.02 5.66 1.53
N ALA A 18 -2.18 5.88 2.54
CA ALA A 18 -1.54 4.80 3.30
C ALA A 18 -2.56 3.86 3.96
N ARG A 19 -3.69 4.41 4.43
CA ARG A 19 -4.79 3.62 4.97
C ARG A 19 -5.49 2.82 3.87
N ALA A 20 -5.85 3.43 2.75
CA ALA A 20 -6.47 2.74 1.63
C ALA A 20 -5.59 1.58 1.12
N PHE A 21 -4.30 1.84 0.95
CA PHE A 21 -3.32 0.82 0.58
C PHE A 21 -3.23 -0.29 1.64
N SER A 22 -3.23 0.06 2.93
CA SER A 22 -3.20 -0.93 4.02
C SER A 22 -4.35 -1.95 3.98
N TRP A 23 -5.53 -1.52 3.51
CA TRP A 23 -6.70 -2.38 3.32
C TRP A 23 -6.68 -3.13 1.99
N LEU A 24 -6.11 -2.51 0.95
CA LEU A 24 -5.96 -3.12 -0.37
C LEU A 24 -5.08 -4.38 -0.30
N PHE A 25 -4.07 -4.40 0.57
CA PHE A 25 -3.12 -5.51 0.69
C PHE A 25 -3.76 -6.87 1.05
N PRO A 26 -4.48 -7.02 2.18
CA PRO A 26 -5.13 -8.30 2.49
C PRO A 26 -6.24 -8.65 1.50
N SER A 27 -6.93 -7.65 0.92
CA SER A 27 -7.99 -7.94 -0.05
C SER A 27 -7.46 -8.55 -1.35
N LEU A 28 -6.29 -8.11 -1.84
CA LEU A 28 -5.66 -8.69 -3.03
C LEU A 28 -5.24 -10.15 -2.79
N PHE A 29 -4.74 -10.47 -1.59
CA PHE A 29 -4.42 -11.87 -1.27
C PHE A 29 -5.65 -12.77 -1.21
N LEU A 30 -6.75 -12.28 -0.64
CA LEU A 30 -8.00 -13.03 -0.51
C LEU A 30 -8.75 -13.16 -1.84
N LEU A 31 -8.47 -12.29 -2.81
CA LEU A 31 -9.04 -12.35 -4.16
C LEU A 31 -8.53 -13.57 -4.95
N VAL A 32 -7.26 -13.95 -4.80
CA VAL A 32 -6.69 -15.12 -5.49
C VAL A 32 -7.46 -16.43 -5.23
N PRO A 33 -7.68 -16.88 -3.98
CA PRO A 33 -8.44 -18.09 -3.72
C PRO A 33 -9.91 -17.93 -4.11
N LEU A 34 -10.48 -16.72 -4.03
CA LEU A 34 -11.86 -16.46 -4.45
C LEU A 34 -12.05 -16.59 -5.96
N ILE A 35 -11.12 -16.04 -6.76
CA ILE A 35 -11.12 -16.21 -8.21
C ILE A 35 -10.97 -17.69 -8.56
N TYR A 36 -10.09 -18.41 -7.85
CA TYR A 36 -9.91 -19.84 -8.05
C TYR A 36 -11.18 -20.64 -7.72
N THR A 37 -11.84 -20.37 -6.59
CA THR A 37 -13.06 -21.09 -6.20
C THR A 37 -14.24 -20.80 -7.14
N LEU A 38 -14.34 -19.59 -7.68
CA LEU A 38 -15.43 -19.19 -8.58
C LEU A 38 -15.21 -19.67 -10.02
N THR A 39 -13.97 -19.67 -10.51
CA THR A 39 -13.69 -19.96 -11.93
C THR A 39 -13.12 -21.36 -12.17
N GLY A 40 -12.55 -21.99 -11.14
CA GLY A 40 -11.73 -23.19 -11.27
C GLY A 40 -10.42 -22.97 -12.03
N GLN A 41 -10.13 -21.74 -12.47
CA GLN A 41 -9.01 -21.42 -13.34
C GLN A 41 -7.86 -20.80 -12.54
N ARG A 42 -6.86 -21.62 -12.23
CA ARG A 42 -5.64 -21.20 -11.50
C ARG A 42 -4.91 -20.04 -12.16
N TRP A 43 -4.86 -20.00 -13.50
CA TRP A 43 -4.10 -18.97 -14.24
C TRP A 43 -4.66 -17.55 -14.04
N LEU A 44 -5.97 -17.39 -13.81
CA LEU A 44 -6.57 -16.08 -13.54
C LEU A 44 -6.14 -15.52 -12.18
N GLY A 45 -6.10 -16.37 -11.15
CA GLY A 45 -5.60 -15.97 -9.84
C GLY A 45 -4.11 -15.62 -9.86
N LEU A 46 -3.31 -16.34 -10.65
CA LEU A 46 -1.89 -16.02 -10.85
C LEU A 46 -1.68 -14.72 -11.62
N ALA A 47 -2.49 -14.47 -12.65
CA ALA A 47 -2.43 -13.22 -13.41
C ALA A 47 -2.80 -12.01 -12.53
N GLU A 48 -3.84 -12.12 -11.71
CA GLU A 48 -4.22 -11.10 -10.74
C GLU A 48 -3.09 -10.84 -9.73
N LEU A 49 -2.52 -11.90 -9.15
CA LEU A 49 -1.40 -11.80 -8.22
C LEU A 49 -0.17 -11.13 -8.84
N GLY A 50 0.16 -11.49 -10.08
CA GLY A 50 1.25 -10.89 -10.83
C GLY A 50 1.00 -9.40 -11.14
N MET A 51 -0.20 -9.04 -11.59
CA MET A 51 -0.58 -7.65 -11.85
C MET A 51 -0.55 -6.81 -10.57
N ALA A 52 -1.06 -7.34 -9.45
CA ALA A 52 -0.97 -6.71 -8.14
C ALA A 52 0.49 -6.49 -7.73
N GLY A 53 1.36 -7.48 -7.93
CA GLY A 53 2.79 -7.37 -7.67
C GLY A 53 3.49 -6.30 -8.48
N VAL A 54 3.24 -6.24 -9.79
CA VAL A 54 3.78 -5.19 -10.68
C VAL A 54 3.30 -3.81 -10.25
N PHE A 55 1.99 -3.65 -10.02
CA PHE A 55 1.41 -2.38 -9.60
C PHE A 55 2.02 -1.88 -8.29
N LEU A 56 2.12 -2.73 -7.27
CA LEU A 56 2.70 -2.36 -5.98
C LEU A 56 4.18 -2.01 -6.08
N THR A 57 4.92 -2.72 -6.94
CA THR A 57 6.34 -2.42 -7.18
C THR A 57 6.52 -1.04 -7.81
N LEU A 58 5.77 -0.76 -8.89
CA LEU A 58 5.84 0.54 -9.58
C LEU A 58 5.34 1.69 -8.70
N PHE A 59 4.25 1.47 -7.98
CA PHE A 59 3.71 2.46 -7.04
C PHE A 59 4.69 2.75 -5.90
N GLY A 60 5.24 1.71 -5.29
CA GLY A 60 6.27 1.84 -4.26
C GLY A 60 7.51 2.57 -4.76
N PHE A 61 7.95 2.27 -5.98
CA PHE A 61 9.08 2.95 -6.61
C PHE A 61 8.80 4.43 -6.84
N TYR A 62 7.60 4.77 -7.33
CA TYR A 62 7.19 6.15 -7.53
C TYR A 62 7.18 6.92 -6.21
N VAL A 63 6.58 6.36 -5.17
CA VAL A 63 6.55 6.92 -3.81
C VAL A 63 7.96 7.10 -3.23
N PHE A 64 8.83 6.10 -3.44
CA PHE A 64 10.21 6.13 -2.95
C PHE A 64 11.08 7.18 -3.67
N ARG A 65 10.86 7.36 -4.98
CA ARG A 65 11.63 8.28 -5.83
C ARG A 65 11.17 9.73 -5.69
N ASP A 66 9.86 9.99 -5.73
CA ASP A 66 9.29 11.33 -5.65
C ASP A 66 8.68 11.60 -4.27
N LEU A 67 9.55 11.70 -3.27
CA LEU A 67 9.14 11.94 -1.89
C LEU A 67 8.47 13.30 -1.69
N LYS A 68 8.92 14.33 -2.40
CA LYS A 68 8.38 15.69 -2.27
C LYS A 68 7.00 15.79 -2.92
N GLY A 69 6.82 15.24 -4.12
CA GLY A 69 5.53 15.19 -4.81
C GLY A 69 4.53 14.27 -4.12
N THR A 70 5.00 13.15 -3.57
CA THR A 70 4.15 12.23 -2.79
C THR A 70 3.70 12.86 -1.47
N ALA A 71 4.63 13.47 -0.72
CA ALA A 71 4.29 14.14 0.54
C ALA A 71 3.32 15.31 0.31
N SER A 72 3.50 16.11 -0.73
CA SER A 72 2.59 17.21 -1.05
C SER A 72 1.20 16.69 -1.42
N SER A 73 1.12 15.69 -2.30
CA SER A 73 -0.14 15.09 -2.76
C SER A 73 -0.90 14.40 -1.62
N TRP A 74 -0.21 13.62 -0.79
CA TRP A 74 -0.82 12.94 0.34
C TRP A 74 -1.24 13.92 1.43
N SER A 75 -0.47 15.00 1.67
CA SER A 75 -0.90 16.07 2.58
C SER A 75 -2.17 16.74 2.05
N ARG A 76 -2.28 16.97 0.74
CA ARG A 76 -3.45 17.60 0.12
C ARG A 76 -4.69 16.70 0.24
N MET A 77 -4.55 15.41 -0.08
CA MET A 77 -5.63 14.43 0.10
C MET A 77 -6.04 14.30 1.57
N TYR A 78 -5.08 14.31 2.49
CA TYR A 78 -5.38 14.27 3.93
C TYR A 78 -6.15 15.52 4.40
N LYS A 79 -5.74 16.72 3.94
CA LYS A 79 -6.42 18.00 4.21
C LYS A 79 -7.85 18.01 3.67
N GLU A 80 -8.04 17.56 2.43
CA GLU A 80 -9.36 17.43 1.79
C GLU A 80 -10.25 16.43 2.55
N SER A 81 -9.68 15.34 3.08
CA SER A 81 -10.44 14.31 3.82
C SER A 81 -10.85 14.68 5.25
N ARG A 82 -10.17 15.67 5.88
CA ARG A 82 -10.33 15.99 7.30
C ARG A 82 -10.76 17.43 7.59
N GLY A 83 -10.79 18.32 6.59
CA GLY A 83 -11.14 19.73 6.78
C GLY A 83 -10.17 20.51 7.69
N LEU A 84 -8.92 20.04 7.83
CA LEU A 84 -7.91 20.60 8.75
C LEU A 84 -6.91 21.52 8.02
N SER A 85 -6.44 22.57 8.72
CA SER A 85 -5.51 23.56 8.17
C SER A 85 -4.09 23.01 7.95
N PRO A 86 -3.29 23.61 7.04
CA PRO A 86 -2.14 22.96 6.39
C PRO A 86 -0.89 22.66 7.24
N GLU A 87 -0.87 23.01 8.52
CA GLU A 87 0.36 23.23 9.30
C GLU A 87 0.89 21.99 10.04
N GLN A 88 0.17 20.86 10.03
CA GLN A 88 0.52 19.67 10.82
C GLN A 88 1.24 18.54 10.06
N PHE A 89 1.47 18.67 8.75
CA PHE A 89 2.27 17.70 7.98
C PHE A 89 3.74 18.14 8.05
N THR A 90 4.46 17.70 9.08
CA THR A 90 5.86 18.10 9.28
C THR A 90 6.81 17.25 8.43
N PHE A 91 7.96 17.81 8.05
CA PHE A 91 9.05 17.11 7.34
C PHE A 91 9.52 15.81 8.03
N ALA A 92 9.11 15.57 9.28
CA ALA A 92 9.31 14.33 10.02
C ALA A 92 8.59 13.10 9.41
N ASP A 93 7.57 13.30 8.57
CA ASP A 93 6.85 12.21 7.89
C ASP A 93 7.54 11.74 6.59
N VAL A 94 8.55 12.48 6.09
CA VAL A 94 9.27 12.15 4.85
C VAL A 94 10.02 10.80 4.94
N PRO A 95 10.75 10.49 6.04
CA PRO A 95 11.32 9.15 6.23
C PRO A 95 10.25 8.05 6.27
N SER A 96 9.08 8.32 6.84
CA SER A 96 7.97 7.36 6.91
C SER A 96 7.38 7.09 5.52
N ILE A 97 7.21 8.12 4.68
CA ILE A 97 6.76 7.96 3.29
C ILE A 97 7.77 7.16 2.47
N LYS A 98 9.06 7.43 2.66
CA LYS A 98 10.13 6.66 1.99
C LYS A 98 10.13 5.19 2.42
N ALA A 99 10.00 4.93 3.71
CA ALA A 99 9.88 3.58 4.24
C ALA A 99 8.63 2.87 3.70
N MET A 100 7.49 3.57 3.58
CA MET A 100 6.27 3.03 2.99
C MET A 100 6.46 2.66 1.51
N GLY A 101 7.04 3.55 0.70
CA GLY A 101 7.35 3.26 -0.70
C GLY A 101 8.27 2.04 -0.84
N PHE A 102 9.28 1.92 0.02
CA PHE A 102 10.16 0.76 0.05
C PHE A 102 9.44 -0.54 0.43
N VAL A 103 8.58 -0.50 1.46
CA VAL A 103 7.76 -1.66 1.86
C VAL A 103 6.85 -2.10 0.71
N TYR A 104 6.22 -1.15 0.01
CA TYR A 104 5.36 -1.48 -1.14
C TYR A 104 6.16 -2.12 -2.30
N MET A 105 7.39 -1.65 -2.55
CA MET A 105 8.28 -2.31 -3.51
C MET A 105 8.59 -3.75 -3.12
N LEU A 106 9.03 -3.99 -1.88
CA LEU A 106 9.37 -5.34 -1.41
C LEU A 106 8.16 -6.28 -1.48
N MET A 107 6.98 -5.79 -1.08
CA MET A 107 5.76 -6.58 -1.16
C MET A 107 5.36 -6.87 -2.60
N GLY A 108 5.44 -5.88 -3.49
CA GLY A 108 5.16 -6.07 -4.91
C GLY A 108 6.06 -7.14 -5.56
N LEU A 109 7.37 -7.11 -5.22
CA LEU A 109 8.33 -8.14 -5.65
C LEU A 109 8.00 -9.51 -5.06
N LEU A 110 7.56 -9.58 -3.80
CA LEU A 110 7.15 -10.83 -3.16
C LEU A 110 5.92 -11.42 -3.85
N TRP A 111 4.91 -10.61 -4.17
CA TRP A 111 3.72 -11.05 -4.89
C TRP A 111 4.02 -11.50 -6.31
N LEU A 112 4.85 -10.74 -7.02
CA LEU A 112 5.30 -11.11 -8.37
C LEU A 112 6.11 -12.42 -8.33
N GLY A 113 7.02 -12.56 -7.36
CA GLY A 113 7.78 -13.78 -7.14
C GLY A 113 6.89 -14.98 -6.80
N ALA A 114 5.87 -14.79 -5.96
CA ALA A 114 4.89 -15.82 -5.65
C ALA A 114 4.10 -16.23 -6.90
N ALA A 115 3.63 -15.27 -7.71
CA ALA A 115 2.92 -15.53 -8.95
C ALA A 115 3.77 -16.35 -9.93
N VAL A 116 5.06 -16.02 -10.09
CA VAL A 116 6.00 -16.77 -10.91
C VAL A 116 6.27 -18.17 -10.34
N PHE A 117 6.55 -18.27 -9.04
CA PHE A 117 6.82 -19.55 -8.37
C PHE A 117 5.64 -20.52 -8.50
N PHE A 118 4.41 -20.03 -8.36
CA PHE A 118 3.20 -20.84 -8.53
C PHE A 118 2.78 -20.98 -10.01
N ALA A 119 3.45 -20.36 -10.97
CA ALA A 119 3.23 -20.60 -12.39
C ALA A 119 4.12 -21.71 -12.97
N LEU A 120 5.26 -21.97 -12.32
CA LEU A 120 6.16 -23.09 -12.59
C LEU A 120 5.60 -24.41 -12.03
#